data_AF-A0A920L7E8-F1
#
_entry.id   AF-A0A920L7E8-F1
#
_cell.length_a   1.000
_cell.length_b   1.000
_cell.length_c   1.000
_cell.angle_alpha   90.00
_cell.angle_beta   90.00
_cell.angle_gamma   90.00
#
_symmetry.space_group_name_H-M   'P 1'
#
loop_
_entity.id
_entity.type
_entity.pdbx_description
1 polymer ?
#
loop_
_entity_poly.entity_id
_entity_poly.type
_entity_poly.pdbx_seq_one_letter_code
_entity_poly.pdbx_strand_id
1 'polypeptide(L)' 'MDEIDYDLFSKIDLRVGEIISAEDVEGADKLLCLKIDIGSITKTIFAGIKSFMNQKAFWERKL' A
#
# COMPACT_ATOMS: atom_id res chain seq x y z
N MET A 1 -13.59 15.26 18.91
CA MET A 1 -13.56 14.22 17.86
C MET A 1 -14.59 14.68 16.87
N ASP A 2 -14.14 15.13 15.70
CA ASP A 2 -15.04 15.65 14.68
C ASP A 2 -15.62 14.48 13.88
N GLU A 3 -16.93 14.52 13.66
CA GLU A 3 -17.65 13.51 12.87
C GLU A 3 -17.62 13.89 11.39
N ILE A 4 -17.69 12.89 10.52
CA ILE A 4 -17.82 13.09 9.06
C ILE A 4 -19.15 12.51 8.59
N ASP A 5 -19.77 13.16 7.61
CA ASP A 5 -20.98 12.65 6.97
C ASP A 5 -20.70 11.38 6.16
N TYR A 6 -21.69 10.49 6.10
CA TYR A 6 -21.61 9.26 5.32
C TYR A 6 -21.37 9.55 3.82
N ASP A 7 -22.00 10.58 3.27
CA ASP A 7 -21.78 11.01 1.88
C ASP A 7 -20.35 11.46 1.59
N LEU A 8 -19.61 11.89 2.62
CA LEU A 8 -18.19 12.20 2.47
C LEU A 8 -17.35 10.91 2.49
N PHE A 9 -17.67 9.98 3.38
CA PHE A 9 -17.00 8.68 3.46
C PHE A 9 -17.21 7.83 2.19
N SER A 10 -18.42 7.83 1.63
CA SER A 10 -18.79 7.03 0.45
C SER A 10 -18.05 7.44 -0.83
N LYS A 11 -17.47 8.65 -0.87
CA LYS A 11 -16.65 9.13 -1.99
C LYS A 11 -15.24 8.53 -2.00
N ILE A 12 -14.81 7.87 -0.93
CA ILE A 12 -13.49 7.24 -0.84
C ILE A 12 -13.53 5.87 -1.51
N ASP A 13 -12.67 5.65 -2.50
CA ASP A 13 -12.52 4.37 -3.20
C ASP A 13 -11.43 3.52 -2.52
N LEU A 14 -11.82 2.73 -1.53
CA LEU A 14 -10.95 1.78 -0.85
C LEU A 14 -11.00 0.42 -1.56
N ARG A 15 -9.83 -0.11 -1.91
CA ARG A 15 -9.71 -1.40 -2.63
C ARG A 15 -8.64 -2.30 -2.00
N VAL A 16 -8.88 -3.59 -2.12
CA VAL A 16 -7.95 -4.69 -1.78
C VAL A 16 -7.10 -4.99 -3.00
N GLY A 17 -5.81 -5.26 -2.81
CA GLY A 17 -4.87 -5.46 -3.90
C GLY A 17 -3.72 -6.38 -3.53
N GLU A 18 -3.21 -7.10 -4.52
CA GLU A 18 -2.10 -8.02 -4.31
C GLU A 18 -0.77 -7.31 -4.53
N ILE A 19 0.15 -7.40 -3.56
CA ILE A 19 1.51 -6.90 -3.76
C ILE A 19 2.24 -7.86 -4.69
N ILE A 20 2.59 -7.38 -5.87
CA ILE A 20 3.36 -8.14 -6.86
C ILE A 20 4.87 -7.88 -6.75
N SER A 21 5.28 -6.74 -6.18
CA SER A 21 6.68 -6.48 -5.84
C SER A 21 6.80 -5.47 -4.71
N ALA A 22 7.85 -5.63 -3.90
CA ALA A 22 8.28 -4.66 -2.89
C ALA A 22 9.78 -4.42 -3.07
N GLU A 23 10.22 -3.17 -3.05
CA GLU A 23 11.62 -2.78 -3.23
C GLU A 23 11.99 -1.68 -2.24
N ASP A 24 13.26 -1.65 -1.83
CA ASP A 24 13.80 -0.56 -1.04
C ASP A 24 13.90 0.71 -1.89
N VAL A 25 13.57 1.84 -1.29
CA VAL A 25 13.77 3.15 -1.92
C VAL A 25 15.17 3.63 -1.58
N GLU A 26 16.02 3.80 -2.61
CA GLU A 26 17.37 4.31 -2.43
C GLU A 26 17.34 5.69 -1.77
N GLY A 27 18.14 5.87 -0.72
CA GLY A 27 18.19 7.12 0.05
C GLY A 27 17.02 7.35 1.02
N ALA A 28 16.10 6.40 1.20
CA ALA A 28 15.02 6.49 2.18
C ALA A 28 14.98 5.29 3.15
N ASP A 29 15.29 5.55 4.42
CA ASP A 29 15.40 4.50 5.44
C ASP A 29 14.07 3.88 5.87
N LYS A 30 12.95 4.57 5.61
CA LYS A 30 11.62 4.20 6.11
C LYS A 30 10.63 3.78 5.02
N LEU A 31 11.00 3.93 3.74
CA LEU A 31 10.08 3.73 2.62
C LEU A 31 10.34 2.41 1.90
N LEU A 32 9.26 1.75 1.51
CA LEU A 32 9.23 0.69 0.51
C LEU A 32 8.46 1.17 -0.72
N CYS A 33 8.96 0.86 -1.91
CA CYS A 33 8.23 0.99 -3.16
C CYS A 33 7.46 -0.31 -3.40
N LEU A 34 6.13 -0.25 -3.43
CA LEU A 34 5.25 -1.39 -3.67
C LEU A 34 4.61 -1.27 -5.05
N LYS A 35 4.59 -2.36 -5.81
CA LYS A 35 3.66 -2.50 -6.93
C LYS A 35 2.50 -3.37 -6.48
N ILE A 36 1.30 -2.84 -6.60
CA ILE A 36 0.07 -3.50 -6.17
C ILE A 36 -0.82 -3.69 -7.40
N ASP A 37 -1.20 -4.93 -7.66
CA ASP A 37 -2.23 -5.26 -8.63
C ASP A 37 -3.61 -5.21 -7.97
N ILE A 38 -4.51 -4.42 -8.55
CA ILE A 38 -5.89 -4.26 -8.09
C ILE A 38 -6.84 -4.91 -9.11
N GLY A 39 -6.34 -5.93 -9.83
CA GLY A 39 -7.06 -6.76 -10.79
C GLY A 39 -7.01 -6.25 -12.21
N SER A 40 -7.37 -4.98 -12.44
CA SER A 40 -7.35 -4.37 -13.79
C SER A 40 -6.18 -3.45 -14.04
N ILE A 41 -5.53 -2.97 -12.97
CA ILE A 41 -4.43 -2.02 -13.03
C ILE A 41 -3.42 -2.33 -11.94
N THR A 42 -2.15 -2.12 -12.28
CA THR A 42 -1.07 -2.05 -11.30
C THR A 42 -0.83 -0.61 -10.90
N LYS A 43 -0.69 -0.37 -9.59
CA LYS A 43 -0.29 0.93 -9.04
C LYS A 43 1.03 0.81 -8.29
N THR A 44 1.83 1.88 -8.36
CA THR A 44 3.04 2.04 -7.55
C THR A 44 2.73 2.90 -6.34
N ILE A 45 3.09 2.42 -5.15
CA ILE A 45 2.83 3.08 -3.86
C ILE A 45 4.13 3.11 -3.04
N PHE A 46 4.48 4.29 -2.53
CA PHE A 46 5.58 4.42 -1.56
C PHE A 46 5.01 4.37 -0.14
N ALA A 47 5.36 3.33 0.62
CA ALA A 47 4.80 3.08 1.93
C ALA A 47 5.87 3.21 3.03
N GLY A 48 5.55 3.99 4.08
CA GLY A 48 6.40 4.21 5.26
C GLY A 48 6.44 3.06 6.26
N ILE A 49 6.37 1.81 5.78
CA ILE A 49 6.21 0.60 6.62
C ILE A 49 7.48 -0.25 6.73
N LYS A 50 8.61 0.23 6.21
CA LYS A 50 9.88 -0.52 6.16
C LYS A 50 10.39 -0.93 7.54
N SER A 51 10.13 -0.14 8.58
CA SER A 51 10.52 -0.47 9.96
C SER A 51 9.78 -1.67 10.55
N PHE A 52 8.64 -2.05 9.97
CA PHE A 52 7.79 -3.15 10.45
C PHE A 52 7.79 -4.35 9.50
N MET A 53 8.14 -4.14 8.23
CA MET A 53 8.09 -5.14 7.17
C MET A 53 9.39 -5.09 6.37
N ASN A 54 10.07 -6.24 6.21
CA ASN A 54 11.19 -6.34 5.27
C ASN A 54 10.71 -6.87 3.91
N GLN A 55 11.47 -6.61 2.85
CA GLN A 55 11.14 -7.03 1.47
C GLN A 55 10.80 -8.52 1.36
N LYS A 56 11.47 -9.37 2.17
CA LYS A 56 11.30 -10.82 2.19
C LYS A 56 9.94 -11.28 2.74
N ALA A 57 9.22 -10.43 3.46
CA ALA A 57 7.95 -10.75 4.09
C ALA A 57 6.76 -10.81 3.11
N PHE A 58 6.93 -10.35 1.86
CA PHE A 58 5.82 -10.14 0.92
C PHE A 58 5.55 -11.32 -0.03
N TRP A 59 6.34 -12.40 0.02
CA TRP A 59 6.30 -13.46 -1.00
C TRP A 59 4.93 -14.16 -1.19
N GLU A 60 3.99 -14.10 -0.23
CA GLU A 60 2.65 -14.72 -0.39
C GLU A 60 1.52 -13.98 0.37
N ARG A 61 1.61 -12.66 0.56
CA ARG A 61 0.63 -11.90 1.37
C ARG A 61 -0.35 -11.10 0.51
N LYS A 62 -1.64 -11.45 0.59
CA LYS A 62 -2.75 -10.61 0.10
C LYS A 62 -3.06 -9.52 1.13
N LEU A 63 -3.20 -8.26 0.70
CA LEU A 63 -3.54 -7.10 1.55
C LEU A 63 -4.88 -6.50 1.14
#